data_AF-A0A7X3P2D6-F1
#
_entry.id   AF-A0A7X3P2D6-F1
#
_cell.length_a   1.000
_cell.length_b   1.000
_cell.length_c   1.000
_cell.angle_alpha   90.00
_cell.angle_beta   90.00
_cell.angle_gamma   90.00
#
_symmetry.space_group_name_H-M   'P 1'
#
loop_
_entity.id
_entity.type
_entity.pdbx_description
1 polymer ?
#
loop_
_entity_poly.entity_id
_entity_poly.type
_entity_poly.pdbx_seq_one_letter_code
_entity_poly.pdbx_strand_id
1 'polypeptide(L)'
;MQSLENGKQARSASQLESSYHEIEQIWESFERERMDFLRNDEIEGEDLNTNILYSGSSGAPHISDPTTLRYSKAEMRNIRIKPDAEPLMPHVKAYFQFSEPRRIRAAERTWQIRQKALNHIYVRKANVAKNLMRFSPAAMYDFATEAWAGTDFHGIEDFITTVQRYRQTIIDYFYDKKAFSSRKWFAVDQGEVDWSDLPQFSYRRKDIWNSIQHASSDIACLLLINVVLFMMTFLIFVRQEV
;
A
#
# COMPACT_ATOMS: atom_id res chain seq x y z
N MET A 1 -17.16 -29.26 -11.64
CA MET A 1 -16.82 -28.04 -10.87
C MET A 1 -15.33 -27.97 -10.49
N GLN A 2 -14.75 -29.02 -9.89
CA GLN A 2 -13.32 -29.08 -9.47
C GLN A 2 -12.27 -28.75 -10.56
N SER A 3 -12.47 -29.20 -11.81
CA SER A 3 -11.53 -28.93 -12.91
C SER A 3 -11.47 -27.44 -13.33
N LEU A 4 -12.62 -26.73 -13.27
CA LEU A 4 -12.69 -25.29 -13.57
C LEU A 4 -12.09 -24.43 -12.45
N GLU A 5 -12.12 -24.93 -11.22
CA GLU A 5 -11.57 -24.25 -10.05
C GLU A 5 -10.05 -24.33 -10.03
N ASN A 6 -9.50 -25.52 -10.32
CA ASN A 6 -8.05 -25.74 -10.48
C ASN A 6 -7.45 -24.86 -11.60
N GLY A 7 -8.13 -24.72 -12.74
CA GLY A 7 -7.67 -23.87 -13.84
C GLY A 7 -7.66 -22.37 -13.50
N LYS A 8 -8.62 -21.88 -12.71
CA LYS A 8 -8.65 -20.48 -12.25
C LYS A 8 -7.56 -20.20 -11.21
N GLN A 9 -7.28 -21.15 -10.33
CA GLN A 9 -6.26 -21.02 -9.29
C GLN A 9 -4.85 -21.00 -9.89
N ALA A 10 -4.58 -21.89 -10.86
CA ALA A 10 -3.33 -21.88 -11.63
C ALA A 10 -3.11 -20.56 -12.38
N ARG A 11 -4.17 -20.00 -12.99
CA ARG A 11 -4.09 -18.71 -13.69
C ARG A 11 -3.81 -17.54 -12.73
N SER A 12 -4.40 -17.51 -11.54
CA SER A 12 -4.09 -16.48 -10.55
C SER A 12 -2.67 -16.59 -10.00
N ALA A 13 -2.17 -17.80 -9.80
CA ALA A 13 -0.78 -18.02 -9.35
C ALA A 13 0.22 -17.52 -10.40
N SER A 14 0.02 -17.89 -11.67
CA SER A 14 0.85 -17.41 -12.79
C SER A 14 0.80 -15.87 -12.93
N GLN A 15 -0.36 -15.26 -12.71
CA GLN A 15 -0.48 -13.79 -12.76
C GLN A 15 0.25 -13.10 -11.60
N LEU A 16 0.21 -13.66 -10.39
CA LEU A 16 0.95 -13.15 -9.24
C LEU A 16 2.46 -13.26 -9.47
N GLU A 17 2.92 -14.40 -9.98
CA GLU A 17 4.33 -14.64 -10.29
C GLU A 17 4.85 -13.66 -11.35
N SER A 18 4.09 -13.46 -12.44
CA SER A 18 4.43 -12.44 -13.45
C SER A 18 4.50 -11.04 -12.86
N SER A 19 3.51 -10.66 -12.03
CA SER A 19 3.48 -9.33 -11.39
C SER A 19 4.63 -9.16 -10.39
N TYR A 20 5.01 -10.23 -9.70
CA TYR A 20 6.13 -10.24 -8.78
C TYR A 20 7.46 -10.04 -9.53
N HIS A 21 7.65 -10.73 -10.66
CA HIS A 21 8.86 -10.56 -11.47
C HIS A 21 8.98 -9.14 -12.05
N GLU A 22 7.87 -8.51 -12.45
CA GLU A 22 7.88 -7.09 -12.85
C GLU A 22 8.33 -6.17 -11.69
N ILE A 23 7.89 -6.45 -10.45
CA ILE A 23 8.33 -5.71 -9.26
C ILE A 23 9.83 -5.89 -9.04
N GLU A 24 10.33 -7.13 -9.15
CA GLU A 24 11.76 -7.44 -9.03
C GLU A 24 12.59 -6.65 -10.04
N GLN A 25 12.20 -6.66 -11.32
CA GLN A 25 12.87 -5.91 -12.38
C GLN A 25 12.93 -4.40 -12.12
N ILE A 26 11.88 -3.81 -11.52
CA ILE A 26 11.88 -2.40 -11.14
C ILE A 26 12.97 -2.10 -10.11
N TRP A 27 13.09 -2.95 -9.08
CA TRP A 27 14.07 -2.76 -8.02
C TRP A 27 15.50 -3.09 -8.48
N GLU A 28 15.68 -4.08 -9.36
CA GLU A 28 16.96 -4.36 -10.01
C GLU A 28 17.40 -3.23 -10.93
N SER A 29 16.47 -2.60 -11.67
CA SER A 29 16.77 -1.42 -12.48
C SER A 29 17.22 -0.24 -11.62
N PHE A 30 16.50 0.02 -10.51
CA PHE A 30 16.89 1.04 -9.54
C PHE A 30 18.28 0.77 -8.97
N GLU A 31 18.57 -0.46 -8.59
CA GLU A 31 19.86 -0.85 -8.02
C GLU A 31 21.00 -0.67 -9.03
N ARG A 32 20.79 -1.07 -10.28
CA ARG A 32 21.76 -0.86 -11.37
C ARG A 32 22.05 0.62 -11.57
N GLU A 33 21.02 1.46 -11.70
CA GLU A 33 21.19 2.92 -11.84
C GLU A 33 21.95 3.53 -10.64
N ARG A 34 21.67 3.05 -9.42
CA ARG A 34 22.37 3.48 -8.20
C ARG A 34 23.84 3.11 -8.22
N MET A 35 24.17 1.89 -8.63
CA MET A 35 25.56 1.42 -8.73
C MET A 35 26.31 2.13 -9.87
N ASP A 36 25.66 2.38 -11.00
CA ASP A 36 26.26 3.13 -12.11
C ASP A 36 26.53 4.58 -11.73
N PHE A 37 25.69 5.22 -10.91
CA PHE A 37 25.97 6.54 -10.35
C PHE A 37 27.23 6.52 -9.48
N LEU A 38 27.34 5.56 -8.56
CA LEU A 38 28.50 5.44 -7.67
C LEU A 38 29.80 5.15 -8.44
N ARG A 39 29.75 4.32 -9.48
CA ARG A 39 30.93 4.00 -10.31
C ARG A 39 31.46 5.21 -11.09
N ASN A 40 30.58 6.15 -11.44
CA ASN A 40 30.94 7.35 -12.21
C ASN A 40 31.19 8.59 -11.33
N ASP A 41 31.14 8.45 -10.00
CA ASP A 41 31.48 9.53 -9.08
C ASP A 41 33.00 9.72 -9.04
N GLU A 42 33.47 10.97 -8.90
CA GLU A 42 34.90 11.31 -8.94
C GLU A 42 35.66 10.79 -7.71
N ILE A 43 34.94 10.41 -6.66
CA ILE A 43 35.50 9.76 -5.47
C ILE A 43 35.61 8.26 -5.75
N GLU A 44 36.84 7.78 -5.97
CA GLU A 44 37.11 6.34 -6.07
C GLU A 44 36.66 5.60 -4.80
N GLY A 45 35.63 4.77 -4.96
CA GLY A 45 35.12 3.87 -3.93
C GLY A 45 33.66 3.55 -4.20
N GLU A 46 33.33 2.26 -4.39
CA GLU A 46 31.94 1.79 -4.53
C GLU A 46 31.08 2.09 -3.27
N ASP A 47 31.67 2.68 -2.23
CA ASP A 47 31.08 2.81 -0.91
C ASP A 47 31.48 4.11 -0.22
N LEU A 48 30.49 4.90 0.16
CA LEU A 48 30.63 6.07 1.06
C LEU A 48 31.32 5.70 2.40
N ASN A 49 31.45 4.41 2.70
CA ASN A 49 32.05 3.85 3.91
C ASN A 49 33.56 4.10 4.09
N THR A 50 34.34 4.35 3.02
CA THR A 50 35.80 4.49 3.16
C THR A 50 36.21 5.86 3.70
N ASN A 51 35.48 6.92 3.34
CA ASN A 51 35.86 8.31 3.64
C ASN A 51 34.91 9.04 4.59
N ILE A 52 33.71 8.50 4.83
CA ILE A 52 32.74 9.07 5.77
C ILE A 52 32.49 8.04 6.86
N LEU A 53 32.65 8.43 8.13
CA LEU A 53 32.43 7.51 9.24
C LEU A 53 30.94 7.13 9.31
N TYR A 54 30.65 5.99 8.71
CA TYR A 54 29.35 5.38 8.73
C TYR A 54 29.20 4.54 10.01
N SER A 55 28.07 4.69 10.71
CA SER A 55 27.67 3.77 11.76
C SER A 55 26.25 3.30 11.50
N GLY A 56 26.12 2.18 10.81
CA GLY A 56 24.82 1.55 10.60
C GLY A 56 24.98 0.11 10.18
N SER A 57 23.89 -0.65 10.26
CA SER A 57 23.81 -1.98 9.68
C SER A 57 23.19 -1.84 8.30
N SER A 58 23.94 -2.13 7.24
CA SER A 58 23.35 -2.47 5.95
C SER A 58 22.88 -3.92 6.02
N GLY A 59 21.72 -4.12 6.65
CA GLY A 59 21.00 -5.38 6.62
C GLY A 59 19.86 -5.26 5.63
N ALA A 60 19.85 -6.10 4.60
CA ALA A 60 18.67 -6.30 3.78
C ALA A 60 17.99 -7.59 4.25
N PRO A 61 17.03 -7.56 5.19
CA PRO A 61 16.03 -8.61 5.24
C PRO A 61 15.27 -8.53 3.91
N HIS A 62 15.74 -9.28 2.92
CA HIS A 62 15.03 -9.47 1.67
C HIS A 62 13.85 -10.38 1.97
N ILE A 63 12.70 -9.75 2.23
CA ILE A 63 11.44 -10.48 2.37
C ILE A 63 10.78 -10.45 1.01
N SER A 64 10.94 -11.55 0.30
CA SER A 64 10.24 -11.86 -0.93
C SER A 64 9.17 -12.91 -0.68
N ASP A 65 7.95 -12.59 -1.10
CA ASP A 65 6.87 -13.56 -1.16
C ASP A 65 6.01 -13.26 -2.41
N PRO A 66 6.16 -14.06 -3.48
CA PRO A 66 5.40 -13.87 -4.71
C PRO A 66 3.90 -14.10 -4.51
N THR A 67 3.50 -14.86 -3.49
CA THR A 67 2.07 -15.15 -3.23
C THR A 67 1.33 -13.93 -2.66
N THR A 68 2.04 -13.06 -1.95
CA THR A 68 1.52 -11.80 -1.40
C THR A 68 2.04 -10.56 -2.12
N LEU A 69 2.80 -10.75 -3.21
CA LEU A 69 3.54 -9.69 -3.94
C LEU A 69 4.45 -8.86 -3.02
N ARG A 70 4.89 -9.45 -1.91
CA ARG A 70 5.72 -8.76 -0.93
C ARG A 70 7.15 -8.75 -1.46
N TYR A 71 7.64 -7.53 -1.63
CA TYR A 71 9.03 -7.23 -1.95
C TYR A 71 9.43 -6.08 -1.03
N SER A 72 10.42 -6.33 -0.19
CA SER A 72 10.98 -5.34 0.72
C SER A 72 12.50 -5.41 0.69
N LYS A 73 13.12 -4.26 0.49
CA LYS A 73 14.55 -4.04 0.65
C LYS A 73 14.69 -2.87 1.62
N ALA A 74 15.19 -3.14 2.81
CA ALA A 74 15.48 -2.11 3.79
C ALA A 74 16.95 -1.73 3.69
N GLU A 75 17.22 -0.43 3.77
CA GLU A 75 18.56 0.11 3.86
C GLU A 75 18.52 1.20 4.92
N MET A 76 19.17 0.95 6.06
CA MET A 76 19.26 1.91 7.15
C MET A 76 20.67 2.45 7.16
N ARG A 77 20.79 3.78 7.12
CA ARG A 77 22.10 4.44 7.17
C ARG A 77 22.08 5.55 8.22
N ASN A 78 23.01 5.52 9.18
CA ASN A 78 23.31 6.70 10.00
C ASN A 78 24.70 7.21 9.63
N ILE A 79 24.73 8.40 9.04
CA ILE A 79 25.98 9.02 8.62
C ILE A 79 26.40 10.04 9.69
N ARG A 80 27.62 9.87 10.22
CA ARG A 80 28.25 10.88 11.07
C ARG A 80 29.42 11.48 10.31
N ILE A 81 29.34 12.78 10.03
CA ILE A 81 30.33 13.46 9.21
C ILE A 81 31.43 13.97 10.13
N LYS A 82 32.65 13.47 9.91
CA LYS A 82 33.84 13.97 10.60
C LYS A 82 34.32 15.26 9.92
N PRO A 83 35.07 16.14 10.62
CA PRO A 83 35.57 17.39 10.05
C PRO A 83 36.44 17.22 8.79
N ASP A 84 37.20 16.13 8.70
CA ASP A 84 38.04 15.76 7.54
C ASP A 84 37.23 15.31 6.31
N ALA A 85 35.99 14.87 6.50
CA ALA A 85 35.08 14.43 5.44
C ALA A 85 34.17 15.57 4.91
N GLU A 86 34.25 16.78 5.47
CA GLU A 86 33.44 17.93 5.05
C GLU A 86 33.59 18.28 3.55
N PRO A 87 34.79 18.18 2.92
CA PRO A 87 34.94 18.39 1.48
C PRO A 87 34.12 17.42 0.61
N LEU A 88 33.73 16.26 1.14
CA LEU A 88 32.97 15.23 0.40
C LEU A 88 31.45 15.48 0.46
N MET A 89 31.00 16.46 1.24
CA MET A 89 29.59 16.82 1.39
C MET A 89 28.85 17.01 0.05
N PRO A 90 29.41 17.66 -0.99
CA PRO A 90 28.72 17.80 -2.27
C PRO A 90 28.35 16.47 -2.90
N HIS A 91 29.22 15.46 -2.79
CA HIS A 91 29.00 14.12 -3.36
C HIS A 91 27.91 13.36 -2.59
N VAL A 92 27.92 13.43 -1.26
CA VAL A 92 26.84 12.83 -0.44
C VAL A 92 25.48 13.42 -0.79
N LYS A 93 25.42 14.75 -0.92
CA LYS A 93 24.20 15.45 -1.33
C LYS A 93 23.77 15.02 -2.74
N ALA A 94 24.71 14.93 -3.68
CA ALA A 94 24.44 14.49 -5.04
C ALA A 94 23.90 13.04 -5.07
N TYR A 95 24.46 12.14 -4.26
CA TYR A 95 24.00 10.77 -4.12
C TYR A 95 22.54 10.70 -3.67
N PHE A 96 22.18 11.33 -2.54
CA PHE A 96 20.79 11.28 -2.05
C PHE A 96 19.82 12.02 -2.98
N GLN A 97 20.25 13.14 -3.58
CA GLN A 97 19.47 13.84 -4.60
C GLN A 97 19.21 12.98 -5.84
N PHE A 98 20.15 12.08 -6.19
CA PHE A 98 20.00 11.13 -7.28
C PHE A 98 19.13 9.91 -6.90
N SER A 99 19.39 9.30 -5.75
CA SER A 99 18.85 8.00 -5.35
C SER A 99 17.43 8.09 -4.81
N GLU A 100 17.11 9.11 -4.00
CA GLU A 100 15.81 9.21 -3.32
C GLU A 100 14.64 9.36 -4.29
N PRO A 101 14.69 10.27 -5.29
CA PRO A 101 13.63 10.36 -6.29
C PRO A 101 13.41 9.07 -7.06
N ARG A 102 14.49 8.34 -7.37
CA ARG A 102 14.43 7.06 -8.09
C ARG A 102 13.82 5.97 -7.24
N ARG A 103 14.18 5.90 -5.96
CA ARG A 103 13.60 4.98 -4.99
C ARG A 103 12.10 5.22 -4.82
N ILE A 104 11.69 6.48 -4.71
CA ILE A 104 10.27 6.88 -4.65
C ILE A 104 9.52 6.43 -5.91
N ARG A 105 10.10 6.65 -7.11
CA ARG A 105 9.51 6.19 -8.38
C ARG A 105 9.42 4.67 -8.48
N ALA A 106 10.44 3.93 -8.04
CA ALA A 106 10.43 2.47 -8.00
C ALA A 106 9.31 1.94 -7.08
N ALA A 107 9.16 2.55 -5.90
CA ALA A 107 8.07 2.23 -4.97
C ALA A 107 6.69 2.53 -5.56
N GLU A 108 6.54 3.64 -6.30
CA GLU A 108 5.28 4.00 -6.95
C GLU A 108 4.90 3.01 -8.07
N ARG A 109 5.86 2.66 -8.94
CA ARG A 109 5.64 1.64 -9.97
C ARG A 109 5.30 0.28 -9.36
N THR A 110 5.99 -0.09 -8.27
CA THR A 110 5.67 -1.30 -7.50
C THR A 110 4.22 -1.29 -7.00
N TRP A 111 3.77 -0.14 -6.46
CA TRP A 111 2.39 0.01 -6.02
C TRP A 111 1.39 -0.17 -7.17
N GLN A 112 1.64 0.42 -8.33
CA GLN A 112 0.76 0.30 -9.50
C GLN A 112 0.57 -1.16 -9.96
N ILE A 113 1.67 -1.94 -9.97
CA ILE A 113 1.62 -3.37 -10.29
C ILE A 113 0.83 -4.14 -9.23
N ARG A 114 1.14 -3.92 -7.94
CA ARG A 114 0.43 -4.55 -6.82
C ARG A 114 -1.06 -4.25 -6.87
N GLN A 115 -1.44 -2.99 -7.03
CA GLN A 115 -2.83 -2.56 -7.08
C GLN A 115 -3.58 -3.26 -8.22
N LYS A 116 -3.00 -3.31 -9.42
CA LYS A 116 -3.61 -3.99 -10.57
C LYS A 116 -3.81 -5.49 -10.31
N ALA A 117 -2.80 -6.17 -9.77
CA ALA A 117 -2.85 -7.60 -9.47
C ALA A 117 -3.87 -7.92 -8.34
N LEU A 118 -3.81 -7.18 -7.23
CA LEU A 118 -4.70 -7.36 -6.08
C LEU A 118 -6.16 -7.03 -6.42
N ASN A 119 -6.40 -6.01 -7.24
CA ASN A 119 -7.75 -5.67 -7.70
C ASN A 119 -8.39 -6.82 -8.49
N HIS A 120 -7.62 -7.44 -9.38
CA HIS A 120 -8.09 -8.54 -10.20
C HIS A 120 -8.34 -9.82 -9.36
N ILE A 121 -7.45 -10.11 -8.42
CA ILE A 121 -7.43 -11.39 -7.70
C ILE A 121 -8.35 -11.38 -6.48
N TYR A 122 -8.36 -10.29 -5.70
CA TYR A 122 -9.06 -10.22 -4.42
C TYR A 122 -10.29 -9.31 -4.50
N VAL A 123 -10.12 -8.05 -4.90
CA VAL A 123 -11.21 -7.05 -4.85
C VAL A 123 -12.41 -7.47 -5.70
N ARG A 124 -12.17 -7.87 -6.97
CA ARG A 124 -13.26 -8.31 -7.85
C ARG A 124 -13.98 -9.55 -7.33
N LYS A 125 -13.24 -10.50 -6.75
CA LYS A 125 -13.84 -11.72 -6.19
C LYS A 125 -14.65 -11.42 -4.94
N ALA A 126 -14.13 -10.58 -4.05
CA ALA A 126 -14.84 -10.11 -2.87
C ALA A 126 -16.15 -9.42 -3.23
N ASN A 127 -16.14 -8.56 -4.26
CA ASN A 127 -17.36 -7.89 -4.73
C ASN A 127 -18.40 -8.87 -5.30
N VAL A 128 -17.97 -9.88 -6.06
CA VAL A 128 -18.90 -10.92 -6.56
C VAL A 128 -19.46 -11.76 -5.41
N ALA A 129 -18.61 -12.18 -4.46
CA ALA A 129 -19.02 -12.93 -3.29
C ALA A 129 -20.01 -12.13 -2.43
N LYS A 130 -19.72 -10.85 -2.18
CA LYS A 130 -20.60 -9.93 -1.45
C LYS A 130 -21.97 -9.80 -2.11
N ASN A 131 -22.01 -9.64 -3.44
CA ASN A 131 -23.27 -9.56 -4.17
C ASN A 131 -24.08 -10.86 -4.09
N LEU A 132 -23.42 -12.03 -4.06
CA LEU A 132 -24.09 -13.31 -3.87
C LEU A 132 -24.58 -13.49 -2.42
N MET A 133 -23.78 -13.06 -1.45
CA MET A 133 -24.12 -13.14 -0.02
C MET A 133 -25.33 -12.29 0.35
N ARG A 134 -25.65 -11.24 -0.42
CA ARG A 134 -26.87 -10.44 -0.25
C ARG A 134 -28.19 -11.22 -0.40
N PHE A 135 -28.17 -12.46 -0.90
CA PHE A 135 -29.36 -13.32 -0.87
C PHE A 135 -29.58 -14.01 0.49
N SER A 136 -28.61 -13.93 1.41
CA SER A 136 -28.72 -14.45 2.77
C SER A 136 -29.07 -13.33 3.75
N PRO A 137 -30.19 -13.43 4.49
CA PRO A 137 -30.54 -12.47 5.52
C PRO A 137 -29.43 -12.27 6.56
N ALA A 138 -28.75 -13.34 6.98
CA ALA A 138 -27.67 -13.27 7.97
C ALA A 138 -26.49 -12.41 7.47
N ALA A 139 -26.05 -12.62 6.23
CA ALA A 139 -24.94 -11.85 5.66
C ALA A 139 -25.29 -10.37 5.47
N MET A 140 -26.56 -10.05 5.22
CA MET A 140 -26.99 -8.65 5.13
C MET A 140 -26.94 -7.93 6.49
N TYR A 141 -27.24 -8.63 7.58
CA TYR A 141 -27.04 -8.10 8.94
C TYR A 141 -25.56 -7.86 9.22
N ASP A 142 -24.68 -8.78 8.82
CA ASP A 142 -23.23 -8.61 8.95
C ASP A 142 -22.76 -7.37 8.17
N PHE A 143 -23.16 -7.21 6.90
CA PHE A 143 -22.78 -6.04 6.10
C PHE A 143 -23.28 -4.71 6.67
N ALA A 144 -24.50 -4.68 7.21
CA ALA A 144 -25.04 -3.49 7.86
C ALA A 144 -24.23 -3.15 9.13
N THR A 145 -23.88 -4.17 9.92
CA THR A 145 -23.08 -4.02 11.14
C THR A 145 -21.65 -3.57 10.81
N GLU A 146 -21.01 -4.14 9.78
CA GLU A 146 -19.71 -3.69 9.29
C GLU A 146 -19.74 -2.23 8.83
N ALA A 147 -20.78 -1.83 8.09
CA ALA A 147 -20.93 -0.46 7.62
C ALA A 147 -21.11 0.53 8.79
N TRP A 148 -21.89 0.15 9.81
CA TRP A 148 -22.09 0.95 11.02
C TRP A 148 -20.85 1.02 11.91
N ALA A 149 -20.16 -0.11 12.12
CA ALA A 149 -18.90 -0.17 12.85
C ALA A 149 -17.76 0.53 12.09
N GLY A 150 -17.98 0.79 10.80
CA GLY A 150 -17.00 1.38 9.92
C GLY A 150 -15.86 0.42 9.56
N THR A 151 -16.12 -0.88 9.54
CA THR A 151 -15.15 -1.90 9.14
C THR A 151 -15.48 -2.52 7.78
N ASP A 152 -16.43 -1.93 7.06
CA ASP A 152 -16.84 -2.40 5.75
C ASP A 152 -15.75 -2.25 4.70
N PHE A 153 -15.86 -3.07 3.65
CA PHE A 153 -14.90 -3.10 2.54
C PHE A 153 -14.66 -1.72 1.88
N HIS A 154 -15.70 -0.89 1.72
CA HIS A 154 -15.52 0.44 1.11
C HIS A 154 -14.77 1.39 2.05
N GLY A 155 -15.01 1.29 3.35
CA GLY A 155 -14.25 2.05 4.36
C GLY A 155 -12.75 1.76 4.29
N ILE A 156 -12.37 0.49 4.11
CA ILE A 156 -10.96 0.09 3.94
C ILE A 156 -10.39 0.65 2.63
N GLU A 157 -11.13 0.55 1.52
CA GLU A 157 -10.69 1.07 0.21
C GLU A 157 -10.48 2.60 0.23
N ASP A 158 -11.41 3.34 0.84
CA ASP A 158 -11.32 4.79 1.01
C ASP A 158 -10.14 5.20 1.90
N PHE A 159 -9.89 4.46 2.98
CA PHE A 159 -8.73 4.66 3.83
C PHE A 159 -7.42 4.44 3.06
N ILE A 160 -7.28 3.32 2.34
CA ILE A 160 -6.09 3.01 1.54
C ILE A 160 -5.83 4.13 0.51
N THR A 161 -6.88 4.58 -0.18
CA THR A 161 -6.80 5.66 -1.16
C THR A 161 -6.37 6.98 -0.50
N THR A 162 -6.89 7.28 0.68
CA THR A 162 -6.55 8.51 1.41
C THR A 162 -5.10 8.49 1.91
N VAL A 163 -4.63 7.34 2.42
CA VAL A 163 -3.23 7.16 2.81
C VAL A 163 -2.29 7.33 1.62
N GLN A 164 -2.67 6.85 0.42
CA GLN A 164 -1.87 7.07 -0.79
C GLN A 164 -1.77 8.54 -1.19
N ARG A 165 -2.89 9.28 -1.14
CA ARG A 165 -2.88 10.72 -1.40
C ARG A 165 -1.99 11.45 -0.40
N TYR A 166 -2.10 11.10 0.88
CA TYR A 166 -1.27 11.69 1.93
C TYR A 166 0.22 11.35 1.74
N ARG A 167 0.56 10.13 1.32
CA ARG A 167 1.95 9.78 0.95
C ARG A 167 2.48 10.72 -0.13
N GLN A 168 1.67 11.05 -1.14
CA GLN A 168 2.09 12.01 -2.17
C GLN A 168 2.32 13.40 -1.57
N THR A 169 1.43 13.88 -0.69
CA THR A 169 1.62 15.15 0.03
C THR A 169 2.94 15.20 0.81
N ILE A 170 3.32 14.11 1.48
CA ILE A 170 4.59 14.01 2.21
C ILE A 170 5.79 14.03 1.25
N ILE A 171 5.69 13.31 0.12
CA ILE A 171 6.73 13.32 -0.92
C ILE A 171 6.92 14.74 -1.48
N ASP A 172 5.83 15.42 -1.80
CA ASP A 172 5.84 16.78 -2.34
C ASP A 172 6.45 17.76 -1.32
N TYR A 173 6.08 17.65 -0.04
CA TYR A 173 6.70 18.41 1.04
C TYR A 173 8.22 18.20 1.10
N PHE A 174 8.72 16.96 0.95
CA PHE A 174 10.16 16.70 0.93
C PHE A 174 10.86 17.29 -0.29
N TYR A 175 10.21 17.33 -1.45
CA TYR A 175 10.74 18.03 -2.63
C TYR A 175 10.80 19.54 -2.42
N ASP A 176 9.72 20.15 -1.91
CA ASP A 176 9.63 21.59 -1.66
C ASP A 176 10.69 22.05 -0.65
N LYS A 177 10.95 21.24 0.39
CA LYS A 177 12.00 21.48 1.38
C LYS A 177 13.41 21.15 0.89
N LYS A 178 13.56 20.63 -0.34
CA LYS A 178 14.82 20.08 -0.87
C LYS A 178 15.46 19.11 0.13
N ALA A 179 14.64 18.31 0.81
CA ALA A 179 15.06 17.46 1.90
C ALA A 179 16.16 16.48 1.45
N PHE A 180 16.01 15.87 0.27
CA PHE A 180 16.93 14.86 -0.25
C PHE A 180 18.36 15.38 -0.53
N SER A 181 18.58 16.69 -0.62
CA SER A 181 19.93 17.29 -0.73
C SER A 181 20.35 18.05 0.54
N SER A 182 19.54 17.98 1.60
CA SER A 182 19.83 18.58 2.90
C SER A 182 20.70 17.67 3.74
N ARG A 183 21.69 18.23 4.43
CA ARG A 183 22.52 17.50 5.42
C ARG A 183 21.65 16.83 6.49
N LYS A 184 20.55 17.48 6.89
CA LYS A 184 19.61 16.95 7.88
C LYS A 184 18.88 15.66 7.46
N TRP A 185 18.87 15.32 6.17
CA TRP A 185 18.26 14.09 5.66
C TRP A 185 19.08 12.85 5.98
N PHE A 186 20.41 12.99 5.94
CA PHE A 186 21.32 11.85 5.99
C PHE A 186 22.31 11.91 7.16
N ALA A 187 22.62 13.10 7.68
CA ALA A 187 23.59 13.29 8.75
C ALA A 187 22.91 13.58 10.09
N VAL A 188 23.39 12.93 11.14
CA VAL A 188 22.86 13.07 12.52
C VAL A 188 23.51 14.23 13.29
N ASP A 189 24.29 15.08 12.64
CA ASP A 189 25.15 16.09 13.26
C ASP A 189 24.55 17.49 13.38
N GLN A 190 23.44 17.77 12.68
CA GLN A 190 22.79 19.10 12.68
C GLN A 190 21.66 19.26 13.72
N GLY A 191 21.59 18.37 14.71
CA GLY A 191 20.55 18.42 15.76
C GLY A 191 19.17 17.99 15.26
N GLU A 192 18.13 18.35 16.02
CA GLU A 192 16.76 17.92 15.75
C GLU A 192 16.18 18.57 14.47
N VAL A 193 15.41 17.78 13.71
CA VAL A 193 14.63 18.28 12.58
C VAL A 193 13.35 18.91 13.12
N ASP A 194 13.04 20.12 12.68
CA ASP A 194 11.76 20.76 12.98
C ASP A 194 10.66 20.09 12.16
N TRP A 195 9.74 19.42 12.86
CA TRP A 195 8.59 18.74 12.27
C TRP A 195 7.28 19.50 12.47
N SER A 196 7.32 20.73 12.99
CA SER A 196 6.12 21.51 13.31
C SER A 196 5.30 21.88 12.07
N ASP A 197 5.93 21.96 10.90
CA ASP A 197 5.29 22.25 9.62
C ASP A 197 5.04 21.00 8.75
N LEU A 198 5.24 19.80 9.30
CA LEU A 198 4.95 18.55 8.60
C LEU A 198 3.43 18.47 8.33
N PRO A 199 3.00 18.17 7.08
CA PRO A 199 1.59 17.98 6.78
C PRO A 199 0.99 16.93 7.71
N GLN A 200 -0.12 17.25 8.37
CA GLN A 200 -0.77 16.32 9.28
C GLN A 200 -1.70 15.37 8.51
N PHE A 201 -1.62 14.08 8.82
CA PHE A 201 -2.58 13.12 8.31
C PHE A 201 -3.94 13.38 8.95
N SER A 202 -4.95 13.62 8.11
CA SER A 202 -6.33 13.67 8.53
C SER A 202 -7.14 12.72 7.66
N TYR A 203 -7.77 11.74 8.31
CA TYR A 203 -8.74 10.88 7.68
C TYR A 203 -10.09 11.12 8.33
N ARG A 204 -10.98 11.74 7.57
CA ARG A 204 -12.40 11.75 7.87
C ARG A 204 -13.07 10.91 6.80
N ARG A 205 -13.68 9.81 7.20
CA ARG A 205 -14.49 8.98 6.31
C ARG A 205 -15.49 9.89 5.59
N LYS A 206 -15.54 9.82 4.27
CA LYS A 206 -16.57 10.49 3.50
C LYS A 206 -17.93 9.99 3.96
N ASP A 207 -18.64 10.85 4.67
CA ASP A 207 -20.08 10.76 4.90
C ASP A 207 -20.56 9.42 5.48
N ILE A 208 -20.48 9.28 6.80
CA ILE A 208 -21.23 8.26 7.56
C ILE A 208 -22.70 8.24 7.09
N TRP A 209 -23.24 9.42 6.73
CA TRP A 209 -24.58 9.58 6.19
C TRP A 209 -24.78 8.87 4.84
N ASN A 210 -23.83 8.97 3.91
CA ASN A 210 -23.91 8.25 2.63
C ASN A 210 -23.71 6.74 2.85
N SER A 211 -22.85 6.34 3.79
CA SER A 211 -22.72 4.92 4.19
C SER A 211 -24.00 4.36 4.80
N ILE A 212 -24.72 5.14 5.61
CA ILE A 212 -26.05 4.78 6.15
C ILE A 212 -27.08 4.68 5.03
N GLN A 213 -27.05 5.60 4.06
CA GLN A 213 -27.94 5.52 2.90
C GLN A 213 -27.66 4.27 2.06
N HIS A 214 -26.40 3.88 1.86
CA HIS A 214 -26.07 2.61 1.21
C HIS A 214 -26.53 1.39 2.02
N ALA A 215 -26.36 1.41 3.34
CA ALA A 215 -26.86 0.35 4.23
C ALA A 215 -28.40 0.29 4.26
N SER A 216 -29.10 1.41 4.06
CA SER A 216 -30.57 1.45 4.06
C SER A 216 -31.18 0.64 2.91
N SER A 217 -30.51 0.57 1.76
CA SER A 217 -30.96 -0.27 0.64
C SER A 217 -30.85 -1.75 1.00
N ASP A 218 -29.77 -2.13 1.69
CA ASP A 218 -29.57 -3.50 2.16
C ASP A 218 -30.60 -3.80 3.28
N ILE A 219 -30.82 -2.90 4.25
CA ILE A 219 -31.85 -3.06 5.30
C ILE A 219 -33.26 -3.17 4.72
N ALA A 220 -33.61 -2.35 3.71
CA ALA A 220 -34.91 -2.39 3.05
C ALA A 220 -35.13 -3.72 2.31
N CYS A 221 -34.10 -4.22 1.63
CA CYS A 221 -34.16 -5.52 0.98
C CYS A 221 -34.29 -6.67 2.02
N LEU A 222 -33.59 -6.58 3.15
CA LEU A 222 -33.73 -7.49 4.30
C LEU A 222 -35.17 -7.52 4.82
N LEU A 223 -35.78 -6.35 5.00
CA LEU A 223 -37.17 -6.22 5.45
C LEU A 223 -38.12 -6.86 4.43
N LEU A 224 -37.91 -6.62 3.14
CA LEU A 224 -38.73 -7.18 2.06
C LEU A 224 -38.63 -8.71 2.01
N ILE A 225 -37.43 -9.28 2.14
CA ILE A 225 -37.22 -10.73 2.22
C ILE A 225 -37.96 -11.32 3.43
N ASN A 226 -37.82 -10.70 4.61
CA ASN A 226 -38.52 -11.16 5.81
C ASN A 226 -40.05 -11.13 5.63
N VAL A 227 -40.59 -10.08 5.03
CA VAL A 227 -42.03 -9.99 4.72
C VAL A 227 -42.47 -11.09 3.76
N VAL A 228 -41.70 -11.35 2.70
CA VAL A 228 -42.02 -12.41 1.73
C VAL A 228 -41.98 -13.79 2.38
N LEU A 229 -40.95 -14.09 3.17
CA LEU A 229 -40.83 -15.35 3.90
C LEU A 229 -41.98 -15.53 4.91
N PHE A 230 -42.32 -14.47 5.65
CA PHE A 230 -43.46 -14.47 6.57
C PHE A 230 -44.77 -14.75 5.83
N MET A 231 -45.02 -14.06 4.72
CA MET A 231 -46.22 -14.26 3.91
C MET A 231 -46.31 -15.67 3.33
N MET A 232 -45.22 -16.22 2.82
CA MET A 232 -45.20 -17.61 2.34
C MET A 232 -45.50 -18.60 3.46
N THR A 233 -44.87 -18.43 4.62
CA THR A 233 -45.08 -19.30 5.78
C THR A 233 -46.53 -19.23 6.25
N PHE A 234 -47.08 -18.03 6.38
CA PHE A 234 -48.49 -17.79 6.73
C PHE A 234 -49.45 -18.48 5.74
N LEU A 235 -49.22 -18.34 4.43
CA LEU A 235 -50.04 -18.98 3.40
C LEU A 235 -49.98 -20.51 3.46
N ILE A 236 -48.83 -21.09 3.79
CA ILE A 236 -48.67 -22.54 3.97
C ILE A 236 -49.48 -23.02 5.16
N PHE A 237 -49.39 -22.34 6.31
CA PHE A 237 -50.16 -22.70 7.52
C PHE A 237 -51.66 -22.61 7.29
N VAL A 238 -52.14 -21.52 6.67
CA VAL A 238 -53.56 -21.36 6.33
C VAL A 238 -54.06 -22.48 5.41
N ARG A 239 -53.23 -22.96 4.48
CA ARG A 239 -53.57 -24.10 3.62
C ARG A 239 -53.55 -25.46 4.31
N GLN A 240 -52.90 -25.58 5.47
CA GLN A 240 -52.88 -26.82 6.24
C GLN A 240 -54.00 -26.91 7.28
N GLU A 241 -54.56 -25.77 7.71
CA GLU A 241 -55.71 -25.72 8.63
C GLU A 241 -57.08 -25.86 7.94
N VAL A 242 -57.15 -25.76 6.60
CA VAL A 242 -58.36 -25.97 5.78
C VAL A 242 -58.34 -27.35 5.14
#